data_AF-A0A3Y1EJG0-F1
#
_entry.id   AF-A0A3Y1EJG0-F1
#
_cell.length_a   1.000
_cell.length_b   1.000
_cell.length_c   1.000
_cell.angle_alpha   90.00
_cell.angle_beta   90.00
_cell.angle_gamma   90.00
#
_symmetry.space_group_name_H-M   'P 1'
#
loop_
_entity.id
_entity.type
_entity.pdbx_description
1 polymer ?
#
loop_
_entity_poly.entity_id
_entity_poly.type
_entity_poly.pdbx_seq_one_letter_code
_entity_poly.pdbx_strand_id
1 'polypeptide(L)' 'MAVKQEIFAYPPYPNWTAVGVTWLAGFDFEIKVIARIP' A
#
# COMPACT_ATOMS: atom_id res chain seq x y z
N MET A 1 -6.77 6.01 -5.75
CA MET A 1 -5.32 6.00 -6.03
C MET A 1 -5.10 5.38 -7.39
N ALA A 2 -4.81 6.18 -8.43
CA ALA A 2 -4.64 5.69 -9.80
C ALA A 2 -3.50 4.65 -9.88
N VAL A 3 -2.37 4.93 -9.23
CA VAL A 3 -1.21 4.01 -9.17
C VAL A 3 -1.58 2.65 -8.57
N LYS A 4 -2.43 2.61 -7.52
CA LYS A 4 -2.89 1.34 -6.93
C LYS A 4 -3.67 0.50 -7.95
N GLN A 5 -4.53 1.14 -8.75
CA GLN A 5 -5.36 0.45 -9.75
C GLN A 5 -4.53 -0.06 -10.92
N GLU A 6 -3.49 0.67 -11.30
CA GLU A 6 -2.55 0.22 -12.33
C GLU A 6 -1.73 -0.98 -11.86
N ILE A 7 -1.19 -0.93 -10.63
CA ILE A 7 -0.36 -2.01 -10.07
C ILE A 7 -1.19 -3.26 -9.74
N PHE A 8 -2.37 -3.09 -9.15
CA PHE A 8 -3.29 -4.17 -8.78
C PHE A 8 -4.53 -4.15 -9.68
N ALA A 9 -4.33 -4.36 -10.98
CA ALA A 9 -5.39 -4.25 -11.97
C ALA A 9 -6.45 -5.36 -11.87
N TYR A 10 -6.06 -6.57 -11.47
CA TYR A 10 -6.90 -7.76 -11.49
C TYR A 10 -6.89 -8.51 -10.14
N PRO A 11 -7.96 -9.24 -9.80
CA PRO A 11 -8.02 -10.03 -8.57
C PRO A 11 -7.07 -11.24 -8.59
N PRO A 12 -6.69 -11.79 -7.42
CA PRO A 12 -7.14 -11.39 -6.08
C PRO A 12 -6.43 -10.14 -5.57
N TYR A 13 -7.23 -9.16 -5.14
CA TYR A 13 -6.68 -7.91 -4.59
C TYR A 13 -6.15 -8.11 -3.17
N PRO A 14 -5.07 -7.41 -2.78
CA PRO A 14 -4.61 -7.43 -1.40
C PRO A 14 -5.64 -6.78 -0.48
N ASN A 15 -5.69 -7.23 0.77
CA ASN A 15 -6.32 -6.47 1.84
C ASN A 15 -5.55 -5.15 2.05
N TRP A 16 -6.25 -4.10 2.49
CA TRP A 16 -5.65 -2.78 2.62
C TRP A 16 -6.19 -2.03 3.83
N THR A 17 -5.28 -1.41 4.58
CA THR A 17 -5.60 -0.47 5.65
C THR A 17 -4.88 0.84 5.36
N ALA A 18 -5.60 1.96 5.39
CA ALA A 18 -5.04 3.29 5.20
C ALA A 18 -5.24 4.10 6.48
N VAL A 19 -4.16 4.71 6.98
CA VAL A 19 -4.15 5.47 8.22
C VAL A 19 -3.44 6.80 7.96
N GLY A 20 -4.06 7.90 8.38
CA GLY A 20 -3.42 9.21 8.40
C GLY A 20 -2.51 9.35 9.61
N VAL A 21 -1.29 9.84 9.39
CA VAL A 21 -0.31 10.08 10.45
C VAL A 21 0.28 11.48 10.31
N THR A 22 0.82 12.02 11.40
CA THR A 22 1.36 13.38 11.44
C THR A 22 2.84 13.46 11.02
N TRP A 23 3.53 12.34 10.91
CA TRP A 23 4.95 12.28 10.60
C TRP A 23 5.34 10.93 9.96
N LEU A 24 6.17 10.99 8.90
CA LEU A 24 6.71 9.84 8.16
C LEU A 24 8.18 10.07 7.78
N ALA A 25 9.02 10.52 8.71
CA ALA A 25 10.46 10.73 8.47
C ALA A 25 10.84 11.59 7.25
N GLY A 26 9.98 12.54 6.86
CA GLY A 26 10.17 13.40 5.69
C GLY A 26 9.55 12.89 4.39
N PHE A 27 8.89 11.73 4.41
CA PHE A 27 8.10 11.21 3.30
C PHE A 27 6.63 11.64 3.40
N ASP A 28 5.95 11.70 2.26
CA ASP A 28 4.52 11.99 2.18
C ASP A 28 3.66 10.72 2.17
N PHE A 29 4.27 9.55 1.95
CA PHE A 29 3.60 8.26 1.85
C PHE A 29 4.52 7.12 2.24
N GLU A 30 4.01 6.18 3.03
CA GLU A 30 4.68 4.93 3.37
C GLU A 30 3.73 3.75 3.16
N ILE A 31 4.25 2.63 2.67
CA ILE A 31 3.51 1.37 2.55
C ILE A 31 4.27 0.24 3.25
N LYS A 32 3.60 -0.40 4.21
CA LYS A 32 4.10 -1.60 4.89
C LYS A 32 3.35 -2.84 4.38
N VAL A 33 4.08 -3.84 3.93
CA VAL A 33 3.53 -5.06 3.32
C VAL A 33 3.99 -6.30 4.10
N ILE A 34 3.15 -7.34 4.13
CA ILE A 34 3.53 -8.70 4.55
C ILE A 34 3.36 -9.60 3.34
N ALA A 35 4.41 -10.33 2.97
CA ALA A 35 4.42 -11.27 1.86
C ALA A 35 4.91 -12.64 2.33
N ARG A 36 4.44 -13.70 1.67
CA ARG A 36 4.93 -15.07 1.89
C ARG A 36 6.01 -15.38 0.87
N ILE A 37 7.16 -15.84 1.34
CA ILE A 37 8.20 -16.48 0.52
C ILE A 37 8.09 -17.99 0.78
N PRO A 38 8.08 -18.86 -0.24
CA PRO A 38 8.10 -20.30 -0.06
C PRO A 38 9.32 -20.81 0.72
#